data_AF-A0A4R5AS34-F1
#
_entry.id   AF-A0A4R5AS34-F1
#
_cell.length_a   1.000
_cell.length_b   1.000
_cell.length_c   1.000
_cell.angle_alpha   90.00
_cell.angle_beta   90.00
_cell.angle_gamma   90.00
#
_symmetry.space_group_name_H-M   'P 1'
#
loop_
_entity.id
_entity.type
_entity.pdbx_description
1 polymer ?
#
loop_
_entity_poly.entity_id
_entity_poly.type
_entity_poly.pdbx_seq_one_letter_code
_entity_poly.pdbx_strand_id
1 'polypeptide(L)'
;MNEEAKIISKHNLDLSSTEKLANDIATRLNSNVEYGEYSKGENGHNFIPLGTITKNESGIFSTLYNLQNDTNSNYDFVLELGEEAKLIYKDMISFIPPWEEQFDTVLKDYLEGTLITDPYYSGVFDDLRDFGADKVLFVKELNPETLDIKANQTWEQYSADIQEKEESFIVALIQ
;
A
#
# COMPACT_ATOMS: atom_id res chain seq x y z
N MET A 1 -16.61 -13.40 -11.82
CA MET A 1 -15.37 -12.86 -11.25
C MET A 1 -15.78 -11.59 -10.54
N ASN A 2 -15.35 -11.42 -9.30
CA ASN A 2 -15.54 -10.16 -8.59
C ASN A 2 -14.57 -9.16 -9.21
N GLU A 3 -15.07 -8.00 -9.62
CA GLU A 3 -14.29 -6.97 -10.30
C GLU A 3 -13.76 -6.03 -9.22
N GLU A 4 -12.64 -6.41 -8.60
CA GLU A 4 -12.13 -5.72 -7.42
C GLU A 4 -11.40 -4.43 -7.77
N ALA A 5 -11.55 -3.42 -6.91
CA ALA A 5 -10.84 -2.16 -7.00
C ALA A 5 -9.48 -2.27 -6.32
N LYS A 6 -8.39 -2.19 -7.10
CA LYS A 6 -7.04 -2.06 -6.54
C LYS A 6 -6.60 -0.60 -6.50
N ILE A 7 -6.01 -0.22 -5.38
CA ILE A 7 -5.63 1.16 -5.07
C ILE A 7 -4.11 1.26 -5.10
N ILE A 8 -3.58 2.09 -5.98
CA ILE A 8 -2.13 2.20 -6.22
C ILE A 8 -1.75 3.67 -6.31
N SER A 9 -0.61 4.02 -5.71
CA SER A 9 -0.09 5.37 -5.74
C SER A 9 1.42 5.39 -5.79
N LYS A 10 1.98 6.52 -6.22
CA LYS A 10 3.37 6.88 -5.94
C LYS A 10 3.58 7.12 -4.44
N HIS A 11 4.80 6.91 -3.96
CA HIS A 11 5.25 7.36 -2.64
C HIS A 11 6.64 8.01 -2.72
N ASN A 12 7.09 8.62 -1.63
CA ASN A 12 8.45 9.13 -1.46
C ASN A 12 9.11 8.66 -0.14
N LEU A 13 8.68 7.51 0.39
CA LEU A 13 9.27 6.85 1.55
C LEU A 13 10.78 6.56 1.38
N ASP A 14 11.55 6.66 2.47
CA ASP A 14 12.99 6.32 2.48
C ASP A 14 13.22 4.80 2.53
N LEU A 15 13.42 4.18 1.36
CA LEU A 15 13.71 2.75 1.22
C LEU A 15 15.19 2.39 1.36
N SER A 16 16.06 3.30 1.83
CA SER A 16 17.52 3.03 1.84
C SER A 16 17.96 2.00 2.89
N SER A 17 17.12 1.73 3.90
CA SER A 17 17.21 0.56 4.77
C SER A 17 15.86 0.31 5.47
N THR A 18 15.63 -0.91 5.95
CA THR A 18 14.41 -1.29 6.69
C THR A 18 14.17 -0.40 7.92
N GLU A 19 15.22 -0.10 8.69
CA GLU A 19 15.13 0.79 9.86
C GLU A 19 14.76 2.23 9.48
N LYS A 20 15.33 2.76 8.39
CA LYS A 20 15.00 4.11 7.92
C LYS A 20 13.57 4.21 7.41
N LEU A 21 13.11 3.19 6.67
CA LEU A 21 11.72 3.09 6.24
C LEU A 21 10.78 3.04 7.45
N ALA A 22 11.09 2.19 8.44
CA ALA A 22 10.29 2.09 9.66
C ALA A 22 10.23 3.43 10.42
N ASN A 23 11.35 4.15 10.54
CA ASN A 23 11.37 5.45 11.19
C ASN A 23 10.63 6.54 10.38
N ASP A 24 10.71 6.51 9.05
CA ASP A 24 9.96 7.43 8.18
C ASP A 24 8.46 7.20 8.37
N ILE A 25 7.97 5.96 8.20
CA ILE A 25 6.56 5.59 8.43
C ILE A 25 6.10 6.00 9.83
N ALA A 26 6.84 5.62 10.88
CA ALA A 26 6.51 5.95 12.26
C ALA A 26 6.38 7.47 12.46
N THR A 27 7.26 8.25 11.84
CA THR A 27 7.24 9.71 11.95
C THR A 27 6.03 10.32 11.26
N ARG A 28 5.67 9.84 10.06
CA ARG A 28 4.59 10.41 9.27
C ARG A 28 3.21 10.05 9.83
N LEU A 29 3.02 8.78 10.21
CA LEU A 29 1.77 8.31 10.81
C LEU A 29 1.67 8.59 12.32
N ASN A 30 2.74 9.11 12.94
CA ASN A 30 2.85 9.28 14.39
C ASN A 30 2.49 7.97 15.16
N SER A 31 3.00 6.84 14.68
CA SER A 31 2.70 5.49 15.18
C SER A 31 3.97 4.74 15.61
N ASN A 32 3.79 3.63 16.33
CA ASN A 32 4.87 2.72 16.64
C ASN A 32 5.01 1.69 15.53
N VAL A 33 6.24 1.41 15.09
CA VAL A 33 6.52 0.45 14.00
C VAL A 33 7.54 -0.58 14.47
N GLU A 34 7.13 -1.84 14.55
CA GLU A 34 8.06 -2.97 14.64
C GLU A 34 8.45 -3.41 13.24
N TYR A 35 9.73 -3.62 13.02
CA TYR A 35 10.25 -4.00 11.71
C TYR A 35 11.14 -5.23 11.81
N GLY A 36 11.12 -6.02 10.75
CA GLY A 36 11.78 -7.31 10.75
C GLY A 36 11.87 -7.94 9.38
N GLU A 37 12.53 -9.08 9.32
CA GLU A 37 12.68 -9.86 8.10
C GLU A 37 11.53 -10.84 7.95
N TYR A 38 11.05 -10.97 6.72
CA TYR A 38 10.23 -12.10 6.34
C TYR A 38 11.08 -13.37 6.26
N SER A 39 10.58 -14.45 6.87
CA SER A 39 11.20 -15.77 6.77
C SER A 39 10.14 -16.82 6.44
N LYS A 40 10.36 -17.56 5.36
CA LYS A 40 9.52 -18.70 4.99
C LYS A 40 9.97 -19.93 5.78
N GLY A 41 9.20 -20.30 6.80
CA GLY A 41 9.44 -21.52 7.58
C GLY A 41 8.67 -22.74 7.04
N GLU A 42 8.95 -23.91 7.59
CA GLU A 42 8.27 -25.17 7.23
C GLU A 42 6.74 -25.12 7.47
N ASN A 43 6.28 -24.27 8.39
CA ASN A 43 4.87 -24.14 8.79
C ASN A 43 4.23 -22.81 8.37
N GLY A 44 4.85 -22.04 7.46
CA GLY A 44 4.28 -20.81 6.91
C GLY A 44 5.15 -19.57 7.08
N HIS A 45 4.48 -18.42 7.13
CA HIS A 45 5.08 -17.09 7.20
C HIS A 45 5.57 -16.80 8.63
N ASN A 46 6.86 -16.51 8.79
CA ASN A 46 7.44 -16.10 10.06
C ASN A 46 7.98 -14.67 9.96
N PHE A 47 7.76 -13.91 11.03
CA PHE A 47 8.36 -12.61 11.24
C PHE A 47 9.58 -12.74 12.16
N ILE A 48 10.74 -12.26 11.71
CA ILE A 48 11.95 -12.19 12.54
C ILE A 48 12.15 -10.72 12.95
N PRO A 49 11.81 -10.34 14.20
CA PRO A 49 11.91 -8.95 14.63
C PRO A 49 13.37 -8.50 14.67
N LEU A 50 13.62 -7.30 14.13
CA LEU A 50 14.92 -6.64 14.18
C LEU A 50 14.93 -5.47 15.16
N GLY A 51 13.81 -4.76 15.30
CA GLY A 51 13.68 -3.63 16.22
C GLY A 51 12.31 -2.98 16.18
N THR A 52 12.16 -1.94 17.00
CA THR A 52 10.92 -1.16 17.10
C THR A 52 11.26 0.33 17.16
N ILE A 53 10.55 1.14 16.37
CA ILE A 53 10.54 2.59 16.48
C ILE A 53 9.32 3.00 17.31
N THR A 54 9.56 3.68 18.44
CA THR A 54 8.49 4.15 19.32
C THR A 54 8.32 5.67 19.17
N LYS A 55 7.11 6.12 18.82
CA LYS A 55 6.74 7.54 18.72
C LYS A 55 5.74 7.97 19.78
N ASN A 56 4.88 7.06 20.23
CA ASN A 56 3.86 7.31 21.25
C ASN A 56 3.69 6.12 22.19
N GLU A 57 3.64 6.36 23.50
CA GLU A 57 3.57 5.29 24.51
C GLU A 57 2.25 4.50 24.50
N SER A 58 1.22 4.99 23.81
CA SER A 58 -0.11 4.37 23.70
C SER A 58 -0.53 4.08 22.25
N GLY A 59 0.43 4.08 21.32
CA GLY A 59 0.16 4.04 19.88
C GLY A 59 -0.41 2.75 19.33
N ILE A 60 -1.09 2.90 18.20
CA ILE A 60 -1.36 1.83 17.25
C ILE A 60 0.00 1.24 16.82
N PHE A 61 0.07 -0.08 16.82
CA PHE A 61 1.27 -0.82 16.47
C PHE A 61 1.16 -1.31 15.04
N SER A 62 2.15 -0.94 14.23
CA SER A 62 2.29 -1.34 12.84
C SER A 62 3.45 -2.33 12.71
N THR A 63 3.33 -3.30 11.80
CA THR A 63 4.39 -4.26 11.52
C THR A 63 4.91 -4.07 10.10
N LEU A 64 6.22 -3.85 9.95
CA LEU A 64 6.90 -3.70 8.67
C LEU A 64 7.75 -4.94 8.36
N TYR A 65 7.36 -5.68 7.35
CA TYR A 65 8.09 -6.85 6.85
C TYR A 65 9.03 -6.43 5.73
N ASN A 66 10.28 -6.85 5.83
CA ASN A 66 11.24 -6.80 4.73
C ASN A 66 11.17 -8.11 3.93
N LEU A 67 10.80 -8.02 2.65
CA LEU A 67 10.72 -9.15 1.71
C LEU A 67 11.79 -9.08 0.61
N GLN A 68 12.75 -8.16 0.67
CA GLN A 68 13.77 -8.00 -0.37
C GLN A 68 14.60 -9.28 -0.63
N ASN A 69 14.63 -10.20 0.34
CA ASN A 69 15.31 -11.49 0.23
C ASN A 69 14.38 -12.65 -0.22
N ASP A 70 13.07 -12.43 -0.38
CA ASP A 70 12.14 -13.42 -0.90
C ASP A 70 12.09 -13.37 -2.44
N THR A 71 12.60 -14.44 -3.07
CA THR A 71 12.65 -14.55 -4.53
C THR A 71 11.28 -14.69 -5.20
N ASN A 72 10.20 -14.88 -4.43
CA ASN A 72 8.85 -15.04 -4.97
C ASN A 72 7.99 -13.77 -4.79
N SER A 73 8.51 -12.74 -4.13
CA SER A 73 7.78 -11.48 -3.93
C SER A 73 8.05 -10.50 -5.08
N ASN A 74 7.00 -9.81 -5.52
CA ASN A 74 7.11 -8.69 -6.47
C ASN A 74 7.26 -7.33 -5.77
N TYR A 75 7.10 -7.28 -4.45
CA TYR A 75 7.22 -6.08 -3.61
C TYR A 75 8.35 -6.23 -2.59
N ASP A 76 8.93 -5.11 -2.20
CA ASP A 76 10.11 -5.05 -1.32
C ASP A 76 9.72 -5.13 0.17
N PHE A 77 8.57 -4.52 0.53
CA PHE A 77 8.10 -4.49 1.92
C PHE A 77 6.58 -4.66 2.02
N VAL A 78 6.11 -5.10 3.18
CA VAL A 78 4.69 -5.08 3.57
C VAL A 78 4.56 -4.32 4.87
N LEU A 79 3.69 -3.32 4.90
CA LEU A 79 3.28 -2.63 6.12
C LEU A 79 1.87 -3.09 6.51
N GLU A 80 1.76 -3.75 7.66
CA GLU A 80 0.48 -4.11 8.27
C GLU A 80 0.04 -3.00 9.23
N LEU A 81 -1.14 -2.45 9.00
CA LEU A 81 -1.80 -1.42 9.81
C LEU A 81 -3.18 -1.95 10.27
N GLY A 82 -3.23 -2.55 11.46
CA GLY A 82 -4.46 -3.20 11.92
C GLY A 82 -4.80 -4.41 11.04
N GLU A 83 -5.94 -4.35 10.33
CA GLU A 83 -6.38 -5.39 9.38
C GLU A 83 -5.97 -5.08 7.93
N GLU A 84 -5.37 -3.92 7.67
CA GLU A 84 -4.97 -3.48 6.33
C GLU A 84 -3.52 -3.83 6.04
N ALA A 85 -3.24 -4.16 4.78
CA ALA A 85 -1.88 -4.37 4.28
C ALA A 85 -1.55 -3.38 3.16
N LYS A 86 -0.37 -2.77 3.25
CA LYS A 86 0.19 -1.87 2.24
C LYS A 86 1.44 -2.52 1.67
N LEU A 87 1.40 -2.89 0.39
CA LEU A 87 2.53 -3.45 -0.35
C LEU A 87 3.40 -2.31 -0.88
N ILE A 88 4.67 -2.26 -0.49
CA ILE A 88 5.59 -1.19 -0.86
C ILE A 88 6.57 -1.74 -1.89
N TYR A 89 6.54 -1.12 -3.07
CA TYR A 89 7.48 -1.32 -4.16
C TYR A 89 8.50 -0.18 -4.15
N LYS A 90 9.44 -0.19 -5.09
CA LYS A 90 10.47 0.86 -5.19
C LYS A 90 9.95 2.29 -5.35
N ASP A 91 8.87 2.48 -6.12
CA ASP A 91 8.31 3.80 -6.49
C ASP A 91 6.79 3.87 -6.29
N MET A 92 6.19 2.79 -5.81
CA MET A 92 4.73 2.62 -5.75
C MET A 92 4.34 1.93 -4.46
N ILE A 93 3.15 2.25 -3.98
CA ILE A 93 2.50 1.57 -2.88
C ILE A 93 1.16 1.07 -3.39
N SER A 94 0.88 -0.22 -3.17
CA SER A 94 -0.45 -0.78 -3.36
C SER A 94 -1.09 -0.95 -2.01
N PHE A 95 -2.38 -0.66 -1.94
CA PHE A 95 -3.18 -0.86 -0.76
C PHE A 95 -4.15 -2.01 -0.99
N ILE A 96 -4.18 -2.95 -0.03
CA ILE A 96 -5.12 -4.06 -0.01
C ILE A 96 -6.19 -3.74 1.04
N PRO A 97 -7.44 -3.46 0.62
CA PRO A 97 -8.54 -3.26 1.56
C PRO A 97 -8.81 -4.55 2.35
N PRO A 98 -9.30 -4.46 3.61
CA PRO A 98 -9.60 -5.66 4.41
C PRO A 98 -10.86 -6.40 3.93
N TRP A 99 -11.64 -5.80 3.03
CA TRP A 99 -12.79 -6.41 2.36
C TRP A 99 -12.69 -6.26 0.84
N GLU A 100 -13.32 -7.20 0.11
CA GLU A 100 -13.39 -7.15 -1.36
C GLU A 100 -14.25 -5.96 -1.82
N GLU A 101 -13.59 -4.90 -2.28
CA GLU A 101 -14.25 -3.70 -2.81
C GLU A 101 -14.56 -3.85 -4.29
N GLN A 102 -15.82 -3.67 -4.69
CA GLN A 102 -16.23 -3.76 -6.10
C GLN A 102 -15.94 -2.46 -6.83
N PHE A 103 -15.15 -2.53 -7.91
CA PHE A 103 -14.72 -1.39 -8.70
C PHE A 103 -15.87 -0.49 -9.16
N ASP A 104 -16.95 -1.06 -9.68
CA ASP A 104 -18.10 -0.28 -10.17
C ASP A 104 -18.78 0.52 -9.04
N THR A 105 -18.72 0.04 -7.79
CA THR A 105 -19.25 0.76 -6.62
C THR A 105 -18.36 1.96 -6.31
N VAL A 106 -17.05 1.75 -6.22
CA VAL A 106 -16.07 2.81 -5.95
C VAL A 106 -16.10 3.87 -7.05
N LEU A 107 -16.21 3.45 -8.32
CA LEU A 107 -16.32 4.35 -9.46
C LEU A 107 -17.61 5.19 -9.39
N LYS A 108 -18.74 4.59 -9.02
CA LYS A 108 -20.00 5.31 -8.83
C LYS A 108 -19.85 6.36 -7.72
N ASP A 109 -19.30 5.97 -6.57
CA ASP A 109 -19.11 6.89 -5.44
C ASP A 109 -18.14 8.03 -5.79
N TYR A 110 -17.13 7.76 -6.61
CA TYR A 110 -16.26 8.79 -7.16
C TYR A 110 -17.03 9.78 -8.04
N LEU A 111 -17.84 9.29 -8.98
CA LEU A 111 -18.63 10.12 -9.88
C LEU A 111 -19.72 10.92 -9.16
N GLU A 112 -20.27 10.39 -8.06
CA GLU A 112 -21.25 11.06 -7.20
C GLU A 112 -20.60 11.99 -6.16
N GLY A 113 -19.26 11.98 -6.05
CA GLY A 113 -18.50 12.80 -5.11
C GLY A 113 -18.60 12.35 -3.65
N THR A 114 -19.11 11.15 -3.39
CA THR A 114 -19.28 10.57 -2.06
C THR A 114 -18.04 9.82 -1.60
N LEU A 115 -17.20 9.33 -2.52
CA LEU A 115 -16.00 8.55 -2.22
C LEU A 115 -15.04 9.27 -1.25
N ILE A 116 -14.78 10.57 -1.48
CA ILE A 116 -13.84 11.35 -0.67
C ILE A 116 -14.40 11.61 0.75
N THR A 117 -15.73 11.59 0.89
CA THR A 117 -16.40 11.78 2.19
C THR A 117 -16.62 10.47 2.94
N ASP A 118 -16.37 9.33 2.29
CA ASP A 118 -16.41 8.04 2.96
C ASP A 118 -15.29 7.98 4.02
N PRO A 119 -15.61 7.68 5.30
CA PRO A 119 -14.62 7.71 6.37
C PRO A 119 -13.43 6.77 6.14
N TYR A 120 -13.66 5.64 5.49
CA TYR A 120 -12.61 4.67 5.21
C TYR A 120 -11.69 5.19 4.11
N TYR A 121 -12.23 5.59 2.96
CA TYR A 121 -11.40 6.12 1.86
C TYR A 121 -10.70 7.43 2.24
N SER A 122 -11.34 8.28 3.05
CA SER A 122 -10.68 9.47 3.60
C SER A 122 -9.44 9.09 4.42
N GLY A 123 -9.52 8.06 5.28
CA GLY A 123 -8.37 7.57 6.04
C GLY A 123 -7.27 6.99 5.14
N VAL A 124 -7.65 6.20 4.13
CA VAL A 124 -6.70 5.65 3.14
C VAL A 124 -6.00 6.78 2.39
N PHE A 125 -6.72 7.82 1.99
CA PHE A 125 -6.14 8.98 1.30
C PHE A 125 -5.23 9.81 2.21
N ASP A 126 -5.54 9.91 3.51
CA ASP A 126 -4.67 10.55 4.50
C ASP A 126 -3.33 9.82 4.61
N ASP A 127 -3.36 8.50 4.80
CA ASP A 127 -2.15 7.66 4.85
C ASP A 127 -1.29 7.81 3.59
N LEU A 128 -1.92 7.72 2.41
CA LEU A 128 -1.23 7.84 1.13
C LEU A 128 -0.61 9.23 0.94
N ARG A 129 -1.33 10.30 1.32
CA ARG A 129 -0.79 11.68 1.32
C ARG A 129 0.41 11.80 2.24
N ASP A 130 0.34 11.22 3.43
CA ASP A 130 1.46 11.18 4.36
C ASP A 130 2.66 10.45 3.74
N PHE A 131 2.44 9.41 2.93
CA PHE A 131 3.50 8.76 2.17
C PHE A 131 3.97 9.51 0.91
N GLY A 132 3.44 10.70 0.66
CA GLY A 132 3.85 11.59 -0.42
C GLY A 132 3.09 11.40 -1.72
N ALA A 133 1.94 10.73 -1.69
CA ALA A 133 1.03 10.63 -2.83
C ALA A 133 0.37 11.97 -3.15
N ASP A 134 0.31 12.32 -4.44
CA ASP A 134 -0.47 13.44 -4.98
C ASP A 134 -1.73 12.97 -5.72
N LYS A 135 -1.80 11.69 -6.07
CA LYS A 135 -2.92 11.06 -6.76
C LYS A 135 -2.94 9.56 -6.52
N VAL A 136 -4.11 8.96 -6.67
CA VAL A 136 -4.36 7.53 -6.52
C VAL A 136 -4.98 7.01 -7.80
N LEU A 137 -4.48 5.88 -8.28
CA LEU A 137 -5.05 5.11 -9.38
C LEU A 137 -5.89 3.98 -8.80
N PHE A 138 -7.16 3.94 -9.20
CA PHE A 138 -8.05 2.82 -9.00
C PHE A 138 -8.08 1.98 -10.27
N VAL A 139 -7.84 0.68 -10.14
CA VAL A 139 -7.78 -0.27 -11.26
C VAL A 139 -8.84 -1.34 -11.06
N LYS A 140 -9.62 -1.61 -12.10
CA LYS A 140 -10.53 -2.75 -12.18
C LYS A 140 -9.72 -3.98 -12.53
N GLU A 141 -9.41 -4.82 -11.56
CA GLU A 141 -8.65 -6.03 -11.86
C GLU A 141 -9.54 -7.27 -11.82
N LEU A 142 -9.36 -8.10 -12.84
CA LEU A 142 -10.07 -9.35 -13.01
C LEU A 142 -9.51 -10.48 -12.11
N ASN A 143 -8.30 -10.33 -11.57
CA ASN A 143 -7.63 -11.33 -10.74
C ASN A 143 -7.15 -10.72 -9.41
N PRO A 144 -7.65 -11.20 -8.26
CA PRO A 144 -7.31 -10.63 -6.94
C PRO A 144 -5.83 -10.85 -6.57
N GLU A 145 -5.19 -11.91 -7.06
CA GLU A 145 -4.00 -12.45 -6.39
C GLU A 145 -2.68 -11.70 -6.61
N THR A 146 -2.48 -10.95 -7.70
CA THR A 146 -1.21 -10.20 -7.88
C THR A 146 -1.35 -9.05 -8.86
N LEU A 147 -1.00 -7.85 -8.41
CA LEU A 147 -0.64 -6.77 -9.32
C LEU A 147 0.60 -7.22 -10.11
N ASP A 148 0.51 -7.31 -11.44
CA ASP A 148 1.66 -7.59 -12.31
C ASP A 148 2.57 -6.34 -12.44
N ILE A 149 3.08 -5.89 -11.29
CA ILE A 149 4.09 -4.83 -11.20
C ILE A 149 5.45 -5.50 -11.36
N LYS A 150 6.18 -5.11 -12.40
CA LYS A 150 7.53 -5.62 -12.64
C LYS A 150 8.50 -5.01 -11.63
N ALA A 151 9.46 -5.80 -11.16
CA ALA A 151 10.59 -5.31 -10.39
C ALA A 151 11.30 -4.18 -11.16
N ASN A 152 11.23 -2.95 -10.65
CA ASN A 152 11.73 -1.69 -11.25
C ASN A 152 10.81 -0.93 -12.22
N GLN A 153 9.54 -1.30 -12.38
CA GLN A 153 8.60 -0.44 -13.09
C GLN A 153 8.38 0.85 -12.29
N THR A 154 8.48 2.01 -12.95
CA THR A 154 8.15 3.30 -12.35
C THR A 154 6.65 3.49 -12.30
N TRP A 155 6.18 4.37 -11.42
CA TRP A 155 4.78 4.77 -11.35
C TRP A 155 4.26 5.27 -12.70
N GLU A 156 5.04 6.09 -13.41
CA GLU A 156 4.61 6.66 -14.68
C GLU A 156 4.46 5.60 -15.78
N GLN A 157 5.36 4.61 -15.80
CA GLN A 157 5.25 3.47 -16.72
C GLN A 157 4.06 2.58 -16.38
N TYR A 158 3.88 2.26 -15.11
CA TYR A 158 2.79 1.40 -14.65
C TYR A 158 1.43 2.06 -14.90
N SER A 159 1.26 3.31 -14.49
CA SER A 159 0.02 4.06 -14.69
C SER A 159 -0.36 4.16 -16.17
N ALA A 160 0.59 4.43 -17.06
CA ALA A 160 0.32 4.49 -18.50
C ALA A 160 -0.09 3.11 -19.06
N ASP A 161 0.66 2.07 -18.73
CA ASP A 161 0.39 0.70 -19.19
C ASP A 161 -1.00 0.21 -18.75
N ILE A 162 -1.40 0.50 -17.50
CA ILE A 162 -2.69 0.09 -16.95
C ILE A 162 -3.83 0.88 -17.58
N GLN A 163 -3.69 2.19 -17.72
CA GLN A 163 -4.74 3.02 -18.34
C GLN A 163 -5.01 2.67 -19.81
N GLU A 164 -4.06 2.02 -20.49
CA GLU A 164 -4.26 1.50 -21.85
C GLU A 164 -4.95 0.13 -21.89
N LYS A 165 -4.84 -0.68 -20.83
CA LYS A 165 -5.20 -2.10 -20.84
C LYS A 165 -6.43 -2.42 -20.00
N GLU A 166 -6.62 -1.70 -18.91
CA GLU A 166 -7.61 -1.99 -17.88
C GLU A 166 -8.53 -0.78 -17.65
N GLU A 167 -9.77 -1.07 -17.24
CA GLU A 167 -10.68 -0.02 -16.78
C GLU A 167 -10.12 0.58 -15.48
N SER A 168 -9.95 1.90 -15.45
CA SER A 168 -9.28 2.58 -14.34
C SER A 168 -9.68 4.06 -14.26
N PHE A 169 -9.51 4.65 -13.08
CA PHE A 169 -9.70 6.10 -12.87
C PHE A 169 -8.70 6.65 -11.86
N ILE A 170 -8.44 7.97 -11.94
CA ILE A 170 -7.51 8.66 -11.05
C ILE A 170 -8.26 9.62 -10.13
N VAL A 171 -7.93 9.57 -8.85
CA VAL A 171 -8.36 10.53 -7.84
C VAL A 171 -7.17 11.41 -7.47
N ALA A 172 -7.29 12.74 -7.61
CA ALA A 172 -6.27 13.66 -7.13
C ALA A 172 -6.41 13.83 -5.61
N LEU A 173 -5.29 13.68 -4.88
CA LEU A 173 -5.23 13.93 -3.45
C LEU A 173 -4.83 15.39 -3.24
N ILE A 174 -5.82 16.28 -3.15
CA ILE A 174 -5.57 17.71 -2.93
C ILE A 174 -4.92 17.87 -1.54
N GLN A 175 -3.82 18.63 -1.49
CA GLN A 175 -3.17 19.04 -0.23
C GLN A 175 -3.93 20.18 0.44
#